data_AF-A0A8S9P5H1-F1
#
_entry.id   AF-A0A8S9P5H1-F1
#
_cell.length_a   1.000
_cell.length_b   1.000
_cell.length_c   1.000
_cell.angle_alpha   90.00
_cell.angle_beta   90.00
_cell.angle_gamma   90.00
#
_symmetry.space_group_name_H-M   'P 1'
#
loop_
_entity.id
_entity.type
_entity.pdbx_description
1 polymer ?
#
loop_
_entity_poly.entity_id
_entity_poly.type
_entity_poly.pdbx_seq_one_letter_code
_entity_poly.pdbx_strand_id
1 'polypeptide(L)'
;MDPKEGHWWLQFGEKYIIGYWPASLFSYLSESASMIEWGGEVVNSQSEEGQHTTTQMGSGRFAEEGWGKASYFKNIQVVDGSNELRSPENLQVFTDQENCYNVKSGSGGSWGSHFYYGGPGRNPNCP
;
A
#
# COMPACT_ATOMS: atom_id res chain seq x y z
N MET A 1 -18.22 -2.95 -2.59
CA MET A 1 -19.06 -1.93 -1.94
C MET A 1 -19.82 -2.58 -0.82
N ASP A 2 -20.36 -1.81 0.13
CA ASP A 2 -21.31 -2.38 1.10
C ASP A 2 -22.51 -2.97 0.35
N PRO A 3 -22.93 -4.21 0.66
CA PRO A 3 -23.98 -4.91 -0.09
C PRO A 3 -25.40 -4.38 0.19
N LYS A 4 -25.60 -3.54 1.21
CA LYS A 4 -26.92 -2.98 1.56
C LYS A 4 -27.19 -1.68 0.83
N GLU A 5 -26.22 -0.77 0.82
CA GLU A 5 -26.41 0.58 0.26
C GLU A 5 -25.51 0.88 -0.95
N GLY A 6 -24.55 -0.01 -1.27
CA GLY A 6 -23.62 0.18 -2.38
C GLY A 6 -22.58 1.26 -2.11
N HIS A 7 -22.40 1.70 -0.87
CA HIS A 7 -21.50 2.80 -0.52
C HIS A 7 -20.10 2.32 -0.15
N TRP A 8 -19.15 3.24 -0.21
CA TRP A 8 -17.76 3.01 0.18
C TRP A 8 -17.53 3.46 1.62
N TRP A 9 -16.83 2.64 2.38
CA TRP A 9 -16.54 2.87 3.78
C TRP A 9 -15.04 2.69 4.01
N LEU A 10 -14.46 3.59 4.79
CA LEU A 10 -13.13 3.41 5.36
C LEU A 10 -13.32 3.18 6.87
N GLN A 11 -12.91 2.00 7.34
CA GLN A 11 -13.00 1.62 8.74
C GLN A 11 -11.61 1.28 9.27
N PHE A 12 -11.34 1.72 10.50
CA PHE A 12 -10.15 1.37 11.26
C PHE A 12 -10.51 0.54 12.49
N GLY A 13 -9.90 -0.64 12.60
CA GLY A 13 -10.28 -1.64 13.60
C GLY A 13 -11.74 -2.06 13.46
N GLU A 14 -12.34 -2.55 14.55
CA GLU A 14 -13.73 -3.06 14.52
C GLU A 14 -14.80 -1.97 14.69
N LYS A 15 -14.40 -0.73 15.05
CA LYS A 15 -15.35 0.27 15.57
C LYS A 15 -15.26 1.66 14.96
N TYR A 16 -14.17 2.01 14.30
CA TYR A 16 -13.95 3.40 13.89
C TYR A 16 -14.20 3.57 12.40
N ILE A 17 -15.38 4.07 12.04
CA ILE A 17 -15.60 4.56 10.68
C ILE A 17 -14.84 5.88 10.52
N ILE A 18 -13.81 5.86 9.66
CA ILE A 18 -13.01 7.04 9.31
C ILE A 18 -13.72 7.85 8.22
N GLY A 19 -14.40 7.18 7.29
CA GLY A 19 -15.02 7.87 6.17
C GLY A 19 -16.10 7.07 5.47
N TYR A 20 -16.95 7.82 4.76
CA TYR A 20 -18.08 7.33 4.02
C TYR A 20 -18.20 8.10 2.71
N TRP A 21 -18.40 7.39 1.60
CA TRP A 21 -18.57 7.96 0.28
C TRP A 21 -19.72 7.26 -0.46
N PRO A 22 -20.79 7.99 -0.81
CA PRO A 22 -21.84 7.45 -1.66
C PRO A 22 -21.29 6.94 -3.00
N ALA A 23 -21.88 5.85 -3.51
CA ALA A 23 -21.50 5.25 -4.79
C ALA A 23 -21.54 6.27 -5.94
N SER A 24 -22.51 7.20 -5.89
CA SER A 24 -22.71 8.26 -6.89
C SER A 24 -21.54 9.24 -7.02
N LEU A 25 -20.62 9.28 -6.05
CA LEU A 25 -19.41 10.08 -6.15
C LEU A 25 -18.37 9.44 -7.07
N PHE A 26 -18.52 8.15 -7.38
CA PHE A 26 -17.57 7.41 -8.20
C PHE A 26 -18.19 7.04 -9.54
N SER A 27 -17.52 7.41 -10.63
CA SER A 27 -17.90 6.98 -11.98
C SER A 27 -17.37 5.58 -12.33
N TYR A 28 -16.18 5.22 -11.81
CA TYR A 28 -15.48 3.97 -12.14
C TYR A 28 -15.49 2.93 -11.00
N LEU A 29 -15.83 3.35 -9.79
CA LEU A 29 -15.90 2.49 -8.60
C LEU A 29 -17.34 2.34 -8.09
N SER A 30 -18.34 2.63 -8.93
CA SER A 30 -19.77 2.58 -8.59
C SER A 30 -20.33 1.17 -8.41
N GLU A 31 -19.58 0.13 -8.79
CA GLU A 31 -19.98 -1.27 -8.65
C GLU A 31 -18.91 -2.11 -7.92
N SER A 32 -17.68 -2.09 -8.43
CA SER A 32 -16.55 -2.84 -7.86
C SER A 32 -15.22 -2.19 -8.24
N ALA A 33 -14.15 -2.62 -7.57
CA ALA A 33 -12.79 -2.31 -7.99
C ALA A 33 -12.24 -3.48 -8.82
N SER A 34 -11.64 -3.19 -9.97
CA SER A 34 -10.90 -4.17 -10.76
C SER A 34 -9.45 -4.34 -10.30
N MET A 35 -8.94 -3.36 -9.56
CA MET A 35 -7.57 -3.32 -9.03
C MET A 35 -7.58 -2.67 -7.65
N ILE A 36 -6.78 -3.21 -6.74
CA ILE A 36 -6.54 -2.66 -5.42
C ILE A 36 -5.04 -2.55 -5.24
N GLU A 37 -4.57 -1.36 -4.87
CA GLU A 37 -3.16 -1.06 -4.67
C GLU A 37 -2.91 -0.64 -3.23
N TRP A 38 -1.76 -1.07 -2.70
CA TRP A 38 -1.22 -0.64 -1.41
C TRP A 38 0.21 -0.19 -1.64
N GLY A 39 0.60 0.90 -1.03
CA GLY A 39 1.97 1.39 -1.20
C GLY A 39 2.18 2.75 -0.57
N GLY A 40 3.15 3.47 -1.13
CA GLY A 40 3.47 4.84 -0.80
C GLY A 40 4.08 5.53 -2.01
N GLU A 41 3.96 6.84 -2.04
CA GLU A 41 4.47 7.66 -3.13
C GLU A 41 5.39 8.74 -2.55
N VAL A 42 6.52 8.97 -3.21
CA VAL A 42 7.41 10.09 -2.92
C VAL A 42 7.52 10.94 -4.17
N VAL A 43 7.01 12.17 -4.10
CA VAL A 43 7.08 13.13 -5.20
C VAL A 43 8.22 14.11 -4.94
N ASN A 44 9.14 14.23 -5.89
CA ASN A 44 10.22 15.23 -5.88
C ASN A 44 10.05 16.19 -7.06
N SER A 45 9.43 17.35 -6.83
CA SER A 45 9.17 18.36 -7.87
C SER A 45 10.28 19.42 -7.98
N GLN A 46 11.25 19.44 -7.06
CA GLN A 46 12.35 20.40 -7.02
C GLN A 46 13.66 19.65 -6.78
N SER A 47 14.12 18.89 -7.78
CA SER A 47 15.46 18.29 -7.72
C SER A 47 16.52 19.37 -7.93
N GLU A 48 17.27 19.67 -6.87
CA GLU A 48 18.50 20.44 -7.01
C GLU A 48 19.48 19.61 -7.86
N GLU A 49 19.89 20.16 -9.01
CA GLU A 49 20.93 19.57 -9.88
C GLU A 49 20.63 18.13 -10.38
N GLY A 50 19.36 17.73 -10.42
CA GLY A 50 18.96 16.38 -10.85
C GLY A 50 19.18 15.30 -9.79
N GLN A 51 19.52 15.67 -8.56
CA GLN A 51 19.69 14.73 -7.45
C GLN A 51 18.35 14.18 -6.97
N HIS A 52 18.35 12.91 -6.56
CA HIS A 52 17.19 12.33 -5.91
C HIS A 52 16.94 12.94 -4.52
N THR A 53 15.71 12.83 -4.02
CA THR A 53 15.36 13.38 -2.71
C THR A 53 15.96 12.54 -1.58
N THR A 54 16.30 13.18 -0.46
CA THR A 54 16.67 12.51 0.80
C THR A 54 15.46 12.08 1.64
N THR A 55 14.24 12.28 1.13
CA THR A 55 13.01 11.83 1.80
C THR A 55 13.06 10.31 2.00
N GLN A 56 12.91 9.88 3.24
CA GLN A 56 12.85 8.46 3.57
C GLN A 56 11.43 7.92 3.40
N MET A 57 11.28 6.75 2.78
CA MET A 57 10.00 6.02 2.76
C MET A 57 9.92 5.07 3.94
N GLY A 58 8.82 5.15 4.71
CA GLY A 58 8.62 4.32 5.89
C GLY A 58 9.71 4.57 6.95
N SER A 59 10.45 3.53 7.32
CA SER A 59 11.57 3.61 8.27
C SER A 59 12.89 4.07 7.63
N GLY A 60 12.93 4.30 6.31
CA GLY A 60 14.16 4.59 5.57
C GLY A 60 15.07 3.39 5.33
N ARG A 61 14.64 2.19 5.76
CA ARG A 61 15.34 0.92 5.58
C ARG A 61 14.73 0.15 4.41
N PHE A 62 15.57 -0.55 3.65
CA PHE A 62 15.09 -1.38 2.54
C PHE A 62 14.31 -2.60 3.01
N ALA A 63 13.40 -3.08 2.17
CA ALA A 63 12.45 -4.14 2.46
C ALA A 63 13.10 -5.47 2.88
N GLU A 64 14.32 -5.75 2.41
CA GLU A 64 15.09 -6.96 2.73
C GLU A 64 15.48 -7.02 4.21
N GLU A 65 15.54 -5.87 4.89
CA GLU A 65 15.91 -5.83 6.30
C GLU A 65 14.81 -6.39 7.21
N GLY A 66 13.58 -6.49 6.71
CA GLY A 66 12.50 -7.25 7.33
C GLY A 66 12.06 -6.74 8.71
N TRP A 67 11.52 -7.67 9.51
CA TRP A 67 10.90 -7.36 10.80
C TRP A 67 11.82 -6.61 11.76
N GLY A 68 11.26 -5.59 12.41
CA GLY A 68 11.97 -4.74 13.37
C GLY A 68 12.88 -3.69 12.73
N LYS A 69 12.95 -3.63 11.40
CA LYS A 69 13.78 -2.66 10.67
C LYS A 69 13.03 -1.97 9.53
N ALA A 70 12.52 -2.74 8.56
CA ALA A 70 11.74 -2.22 7.46
C ALA A 70 10.28 -1.94 7.88
N SER A 71 9.66 -0.94 7.26
CA SER A 71 8.22 -0.72 7.38
C SER A 71 7.45 -1.83 6.68
N TYR A 72 6.22 -2.11 7.13
CA TYR A 72 5.42 -3.19 6.56
C TYR A 72 3.91 -2.92 6.66
N PHE A 73 3.17 -3.55 5.76
CA PHE A 73 1.75 -3.82 5.90
C PHE A 73 1.59 -5.33 6.08
N LYS A 74 0.76 -5.76 7.03
CA LYS A 74 0.51 -7.18 7.31
C LYS A 74 -0.97 -7.46 7.51
N ASN A 75 -1.35 -8.73 7.42
CA ASN A 75 -2.74 -9.19 7.44
C ASN A 75 -3.60 -8.44 6.41
N ILE A 76 -3.06 -8.25 5.21
CA ILE A 76 -3.77 -7.60 4.12
C ILE A 76 -4.93 -8.50 3.70
N GLN A 77 -6.12 -7.93 3.68
CA GLN A 77 -7.35 -8.59 3.25
C GLN A 77 -8.16 -7.63 2.40
N VAL A 78 -8.97 -8.19 1.52
CA VAL A 78 -9.92 -7.48 0.66
C VAL A 78 -11.32 -7.99 0.94
N VAL A 79 -12.31 -7.12 0.80
CA VAL A 79 -13.72 -7.53 0.89
C VAL A 79 -14.18 -7.94 -0.51
N ASP A 80 -14.64 -9.18 -0.67
CA ASP A 80 -15.16 -9.68 -1.94
C ASP A 80 -16.64 -9.34 -2.17
N GLY A 81 -17.20 -9.78 -3.29
CA GLY A 81 -18.62 -9.54 -3.63
C GLY A 81 -19.63 -10.20 -2.67
N SER A 82 -19.20 -11.15 -1.84
CA SER A 82 -20.01 -11.76 -0.77
C SER A 82 -19.89 -11.03 0.56
N ASN A 83 -19.18 -9.89 0.59
CA ASN A 83 -18.91 -9.10 1.79
C ASN A 83 -18.11 -9.87 2.85
N GLU A 84 -17.25 -10.79 2.41
CA GLU A 84 -16.34 -11.55 3.26
C GLU A 84 -14.90 -11.04 3.08
N LEU A 85 -14.13 -11.07 4.18
CA LEU A 85 -12.69 -10.78 4.12
C LEU A 85 -11.94 -11.96 3.51
N ARG A 86 -11.27 -11.71 2.40
CA ARG A 86 -10.41 -12.67 1.70
C ARG A 86 -8.97 -12.19 1.70
N SER A 87 -8.03 -13.12 1.72
CA SER A 87 -6.64 -12.76 1.39
C SER A 87 -6.56 -12.37 -0.09
N PRO A 88 -5.82 -11.32 -0.46
CA PRO A 88 -5.65 -10.96 -1.87
C PRO A 88 -4.95 -12.09 -2.63
N GLU A 89 -5.49 -12.43 -3.79
CA GLU A 89 -4.89 -13.37 -4.73
C GLU A 89 -3.96 -12.62 -5.69
N ASN A 90 -2.86 -13.27 -6.12
CA ASN A 90 -1.93 -12.73 -7.13
C ASN A 90 -1.31 -11.36 -6.81
N LEU A 91 -0.92 -11.13 -5.54
CA LEU A 91 -0.26 -9.89 -5.14
C LEU A 91 1.00 -9.63 -5.99
N GLN A 92 0.97 -8.56 -6.77
CA GLN A 92 2.11 -8.08 -7.55
C GLN A 92 2.86 -6.98 -6.80
N VAL A 93 4.14 -6.85 -7.10
CA VAL A 93 5.02 -5.84 -6.52
C VAL A 93 5.52 -4.94 -7.63
N PHE A 94 5.48 -3.62 -7.40
CA PHE A 94 5.95 -2.61 -8.34
C PHE A 94 6.75 -1.54 -7.59
N THR A 95 7.84 -1.08 -8.22
CA THR A 95 8.62 0.09 -7.79
C THR A 95 9.21 0.75 -9.03
N ASP A 96 9.20 2.08 -9.07
CA ASP A 96 9.80 2.84 -10.17
C ASP A 96 11.33 2.75 -10.16
N GLN A 97 11.95 2.75 -8.97
CA GLN A 97 13.40 2.74 -8.77
C GLN A 97 13.78 1.97 -7.50
N GLU A 98 14.04 0.67 -7.65
CA GLU A 98 14.32 -0.23 -6.52
C GLU A 98 15.53 0.19 -5.66
N ASN A 99 16.53 0.85 -6.26
CA ASN A 99 17.71 1.32 -5.54
C ASN A 99 17.43 2.53 -4.64
N CYS A 100 16.31 3.24 -4.84
CA CYS A 100 15.89 4.37 -4.03
C CYS A 100 14.91 3.92 -2.94
N TYR A 101 13.90 3.16 -3.37
CA TYR A 101 12.88 2.56 -2.52
C TYR A 101 12.47 1.21 -3.11
N ASN A 102 12.33 0.20 -2.26
CA ASN A 102 11.90 -1.11 -2.70
C ASN A 102 10.80 -1.68 -1.81
N VAL A 103 10.25 -2.79 -2.29
CA VAL A 103 9.14 -3.49 -1.68
C VAL A 103 9.36 -4.99 -1.90
N LYS A 104 9.01 -5.76 -0.87
CA LYS A 104 9.14 -7.22 -0.88
C LYS A 104 7.89 -7.84 -0.28
N SER A 105 7.14 -8.57 -1.11
CA SER A 105 5.95 -9.29 -0.67
C SER A 105 6.32 -10.58 0.07
N GLY A 106 5.39 -11.02 0.91
CA GLY A 106 5.45 -12.29 1.61
C GLY A 106 4.04 -12.77 1.98
N SER A 107 3.92 -14.04 2.30
CA SER A 107 2.68 -14.63 2.78
C SER A 107 2.93 -15.74 3.80
N GLY A 108 1.99 -15.91 4.72
CA GLY A 108 1.95 -17.07 5.62
C GLY A 108 1.99 -16.75 7.11
N GLY A 109 1.75 -17.77 7.92
CA GLY A 109 1.74 -17.69 9.38
C GLY A 109 0.80 -16.62 9.93
N SER A 110 1.17 -16.04 11.07
CA SER A 110 0.43 -14.95 11.74
C SER A 110 0.55 -13.58 11.04
N TRP A 111 1.24 -13.52 9.91
CA TRP A 111 1.44 -12.30 9.12
C TRP A 111 0.45 -12.16 7.96
N GLY A 112 -0.23 -13.25 7.59
CA GLY A 112 -1.11 -13.28 6.42
C GLY A 112 -0.37 -12.84 5.15
N SER A 113 -1.12 -12.30 4.18
CA SER A 113 -0.53 -11.55 3.07
C SER A 113 0.07 -10.24 3.60
N HIS A 114 1.34 -9.98 3.27
CA HIS A 114 2.07 -8.83 3.77
C HIS A 114 3.12 -8.38 2.76
N PHE A 115 3.65 -7.18 2.96
CA PHE A 115 4.84 -6.73 2.29
C PHE A 115 5.65 -5.81 3.18
N TYR A 116 6.96 -5.85 3.02
CA TYR A 116 7.88 -4.85 3.55
C TYR A 116 8.13 -3.80 2.49
N TYR A 117 8.35 -2.56 2.90
CA TYR A 117 8.67 -1.46 2.01
C TYR A 117 9.56 -0.45 2.71
N GLY A 118 10.28 0.33 1.90
CA GLY A 118 11.02 1.48 2.39
C GLY A 118 12.24 1.77 1.54
N GLY A 119 13.07 2.67 2.04
CA GLY A 119 14.31 3.06 1.41
C GLY A 119 14.71 4.48 1.82
N PRO A 120 16.01 4.79 1.78
CA PRO A 120 16.51 6.08 2.24
C PRO A 120 16.26 7.22 1.24
N GLY A 121 15.75 6.93 0.05
CA GLY A 121 15.80 7.85 -1.08
C GLY A 121 17.23 7.93 -1.59
N ARG A 122 17.81 9.14 -1.59
CA ARG A 122 19.14 9.39 -2.11
C ARG A 122 20.22 8.58 -1.38
N ASN A 123 20.99 7.81 -2.14
CA ASN A 123 22.10 6.98 -1.65
C ASN A 123 23.10 6.69 -2.79
N PRO A 124 24.26 6.05 -2.55
CA PRO A 124 25.25 5.81 -3.60
C PRO A 124 24.75 5.05 -4.84
N ASN A 125 23.68 4.26 -4.72
CA ASN A 125 23.05 3.53 -5.83
C ASN A 125 21.79 4.25 -6.38
N CYS A 126 21.42 5.39 -5.80
CA CYS A 126 20.34 6.27 -6.21
C CYS A 126 20.75 7.74 -5.96
N PRO A 127 21.54 8.34 -6.86
CA PRO A 127 22.11 9.68 -6.67
C PRO A 127 21.07 10.82 -6.78
#